data_AF-A0ABC8W800-F1
#
_entry.id   AF-A0ABC8W800-F1
#
_cell.length_a   1.000
_cell.length_b   1.000
_cell.length_c   1.000
_cell.angle_alpha   90.00
_cell.angle_beta   90.00
_cell.angle_gamma   90.00
#
_symmetry.space_group_name_H-M   'P 1'
#
loop_
_entity.id
_entity.type
_entity.pdbx_description
1 polymer ?
#
loop_
_entity_poly.entity_id
_entity_poly.type
_entity_poly.pdbx_seq_one_letter_code
_entity_poly.pdbx_strand_id
1 'polypeptide(L)'
;MASGAYPVQLLHLPGGGGGAEQWRNLGAAYAAVTFLRPQGQSIVLYAAGPDGEQRQRIVFVYPILPGDAFERLDGSTLSWAEPESGDEFALCFLDDAACAAVCGAIAPVMRSPAVDGVADILAGLCVAKEEPGGADIAAALAQLSIGRP
;
A
#
# COMPACT_ATOMS: atom_id res chain seq x y z
N MET A 1 2.20 10.39 -18.44
CA MET A 1 3.49 9.69 -18.35
C MET A 1 3.22 8.36 -17.70
N ALA A 2 3.68 7.25 -18.28
CA ALA A 2 3.26 5.91 -17.86
C ALA A 2 3.70 5.64 -16.41
N SER A 3 2.77 5.70 -15.46
CA SER A 3 2.98 5.10 -14.15
C SER A 3 2.86 3.59 -14.33
N GLY A 4 3.95 2.97 -14.78
CA GLY A 4 4.07 1.52 -14.79
C GLY A 4 3.89 0.98 -13.37
N ALA A 5 3.36 -0.23 -13.25
CA ALA A 5 3.38 -0.92 -11.97
C ALA A 5 4.77 -1.54 -11.78
N TYR A 6 5.39 -1.28 -10.64
CA TYR A 6 6.75 -1.71 -10.33
C TYR A 6 6.74 -2.93 -9.42
N PRO A 7 7.57 -3.96 -9.67
CA PRO A 7 7.67 -5.11 -8.79
C PRO A 7 8.19 -4.70 -7.41
N VAL A 8 7.50 -5.16 -6.38
CA VAL A 8 7.81 -4.87 -4.97
C VAL A 8 7.61 -6.10 -4.10
N GLN A 9 8.24 -6.10 -2.93
CA GLN A 9 7.81 -6.92 -1.80
C GLN A 9 7.09 -6.03 -0.78
N LEU A 10 5.89 -6.44 -0.36
CA LEU A 10 5.16 -5.74 0.69
C LEU A 10 5.57 -6.29 2.05
N LEU A 11 5.99 -5.40 2.93
CA LEU A 11 6.26 -5.69 4.33
C LEU A 11 5.22 -4.98 5.20
N HIS A 12 4.88 -5.62 6.32
CA HIS A 12 3.96 -5.09 7.31
C HIS A 12 4.51 -5.31 8.71
N LEU A 13 4.49 -4.27 9.51
CA LEU A 13 4.83 -4.27 10.91
C LEU A 13 3.57 -3.87 11.70
N PRO A 14 2.99 -4.78 12.51
CA PRO A 14 1.77 -4.48 13.25
C PRO A 14 2.01 -3.42 14.31
N GLY A 15 1.12 -2.42 14.36
CA GLY A 15 1.04 -1.39 15.37
C GLY A 15 0.46 -1.91 16.68
N GLY A 16 0.93 -1.36 17.80
CA GLY A 16 0.29 -1.58 19.10
C GLY A 16 0.51 -2.96 19.72
N GLY A 17 1.73 -3.25 20.18
CA GLY A 17 1.95 -4.34 21.12
C GLY A 17 3.40 -4.44 21.56
N GLY A 18 3.65 -4.34 22.87
CA GLY A 18 4.99 -4.36 23.50
C GLY A 18 5.75 -5.70 23.41
N GLY A 19 5.74 -6.34 22.26
CA GLY A 19 6.62 -7.44 21.86
C GLY A 19 7.47 -7.03 20.66
N ALA A 20 8.53 -7.79 20.38
CA ALA A 20 9.51 -7.46 19.34
C ALA A 20 8.84 -7.08 18.01
N GLU A 21 9.00 -5.81 17.64
CA GLU A 21 8.57 -5.22 16.36
C GLU A 21 9.29 -5.94 15.22
N GLN A 22 8.63 -6.95 14.65
CA GLN A 22 9.18 -7.73 13.55
C GLN A 22 8.37 -7.51 12.28
N TRP A 23 9.05 -6.95 11.27
CA TRP A 23 8.55 -6.84 9.91
C TRP A 23 8.19 -8.21 9.35
N ARG A 24 6.95 -8.35 8.86
CA ARG A 24 6.44 -9.55 8.20
C ARG A 24 6.39 -9.31 6.71
N ASN A 25 6.98 -10.22 5.93
CA ASN A 25 6.85 -10.19 4.48
C ASN A 25 5.50 -10.77 4.06
N LEU A 26 4.67 -9.96 3.42
CA LEU A 26 3.34 -10.34 2.94
C LEU A 26 3.36 -10.90 1.52
N GLY A 27 4.46 -10.75 0.78
CA GLY A 27 4.68 -11.34 -0.53
C GLY A 27 5.03 -10.34 -1.61
N ALA A 28 5.23 -10.88 -2.82
CA ALA A 28 5.53 -10.09 -4.01
C ALA A 28 4.25 -9.49 -4.61
N ALA A 29 4.36 -8.25 -5.07
CA ALA A 29 3.28 -7.51 -5.70
C ALA A 29 3.82 -6.55 -6.77
N TYR A 30 2.91 -5.85 -7.44
CA TYR A 30 3.23 -4.76 -8.36
C TYR A 30 2.61 -3.46 -7.85
N ALA A 31 3.43 -2.49 -7.47
CA ALA A 31 3.00 -1.20 -6.94
C ALA A 31 2.83 -0.16 -8.03
N ALA A 32 1.70 0.55 -8.01
CA ALA A 32 1.49 1.74 -8.82
C ALA A 32 0.84 2.83 -7.96
N VAL A 33 1.05 4.09 -8.35
CA VAL A 33 0.29 5.21 -7.80
C VAL A 33 -0.74 5.61 -8.85
N THR A 34 -2.02 5.53 -8.49
CA THR A 34 -3.12 5.78 -9.42
C THR A 34 -4.24 6.56 -8.74
N PHE A 35 -5.09 7.19 -9.54
CA PHE A 35 -6.24 7.91 -9.04
C PHE A 35 -7.47 6.99 -9.01
N LEU A 36 -7.98 6.70 -7.81
CA LEU A 36 -9.19 5.92 -7.58
C LEU A 36 -10.32 6.85 -7.14
N ARG A 37 -11.51 6.76 -7.76
CA ARG A 37 -12.68 7.48 -7.27
C ARG A 37 -13.46 6.62 -6.26
N PRO A 38 -13.92 7.19 -5.13
CA PRO A 38 -13.85 8.61 -4.72
C PRO A 38 -12.57 9.00 -3.94
N GLN A 39 -11.68 8.05 -3.66
CA GLN A 39 -10.55 8.15 -2.71
C GLN A 39 -9.47 9.18 -3.07
N GLY A 40 -9.31 9.51 -4.34
CA GLY A 40 -8.24 10.38 -4.80
C GLY A 40 -7.02 9.58 -5.25
N GLN A 41 -5.82 10.12 -5.03
CA GLN A 41 -4.58 9.46 -5.41
C GLN A 41 -4.20 8.42 -4.36
N SER A 42 -3.93 7.19 -4.80
CA SER A 42 -3.74 6.04 -3.93
C SER A 42 -2.55 5.20 -4.39
N ILE A 43 -1.85 4.58 -3.44
CA ILE A 43 -0.95 3.46 -3.70
C ILE A 43 -1.82 2.22 -3.91
N VAL A 44 -1.63 1.54 -5.02
CA VAL A 44 -2.36 0.33 -5.38
C VAL A 44 -1.36 -0.78 -5.66
N LEU A 45 -1.57 -1.92 -5.00
CA LEU A 45 -0.80 -3.13 -5.26
C LEU A 45 -1.64 -4.11 -6.05
N TYR A 46 -1.04 -4.65 -7.09
CA TYR A 46 -1.58 -5.72 -7.92
C TYR A 46 -0.91 -7.05 -7.58
N ALA A 47 -1.67 -8.14 -7.59
CA ALA A 47 -1.12 -9.47 -7.37
C ALA A 47 -0.10 -9.83 -8.45
N ALA A 48 0.99 -10.48 -8.04
CA ALA A 48 1.83 -11.22 -8.98
C ALA A 48 1.09 -12.50 -9.43
N GLY A 49 1.11 -12.78 -10.72
CA GLY A 49 0.71 -14.04 -11.31
C GLY A 49 1.72 -15.15 -11.02
N PRO A 50 1.36 -16.41 -11.25
CA PRO A 50 2.23 -17.56 -10.99
C PRO A 50 3.59 -17.47 -11.71
N ASP A 51 3.62 -16.85 -12.89
CA ASP A 51 4.82 -16.64 -13.71
C ASP A 51 5.47 -15.26 -13.49
N GLY A 52 5.12 -14.59 -12.38
CA GLY A 52 5.59 -13.24 -12.09
C GLY A 52 4.91 -12.16 -12.94
N GLU A 53 3.92 -12.48 -13.76
CA GLU A 53 3.19 -11.49 -14.55
C GLU A 53 2.29 -10.61 -13.68
N GLN A 54 2.11 -9.32 -14.03
CA GLN A 54 1.15 -8.48 -13.33
C GLN A 54 -0.28 -8.98 -13.58
N ARG A 55 -0.96 -9.51 -12.56
CA ARG A 55 -2.41 -9.74 -12.63
C ARG A 55 -3.12 -8.44 -12.33
N GLN A 56 -4.15 -8.08 -13.09
CA GLN A 56 -4.94 -6.87 -12.83
C GLN A 56 -5.83 -6.96 -11.57
N ARG A 57 -5.59 -7.93 -10.67
CA ARG A 57 -6.29 -8.07 -9.39
C ARG A 57 -5.62 -7.16 -8.36
N ILE A 58 -6.35 -6.18 -7.88
CA ILE A 58 -5.96 -5.34 -6.75
C ILE A 58 -5.95 -6.20 -5.49
N VAL A 59 -4.85 -6.16 -4.74
CA VAL A 59 -4.70 -6.87 -3.46
C VAL A 59 -4.58 -5.92 -2.27
N PHE A 60 -4.12 -4.69 -2.51
CA PHE A 60 -3.99 -3.67 -1.48
C PHE A 60 -4.23 -2.28 -2.08
N VAL A 61 -4.88 -1.42 -1.31
CA VAL A 61 -5.10 -0.01 -1.65
C VAL A 61 -4.83 0.82 -0.41
N TYR A 62 -3.98 1.83 -0.55
CA TYR A 62 -3.75 2.83 0.49
C TYR A 62 -4.03 4.23 -0.09
N PRO A 63 -5.10 4.92 0.37
CA PRO A 63 -5.36 6.30 -0.04
C PRO A 63 -4.27 7.21 0.52
N ILE A 64 -3.66 8.03 -0.34
CA ILE A 64 -2.63 8.98 0.09
C ILE A 64 -3.35 10.21 0.64
N LEU A 65 -3.25 10.42 1.95
CA LEU A 65 -3.88 11.51 2.65
C LEU A 65 -2.87 12.64 2.97
N PRO A 66 -3.33 13.89 3.01
CA PRO A 66 -2.54 14.99 3.55
C PRO A 66 -2.15 14.71 5.00
N GLY A 67 -0.85 14.70 5.29
CA GLY A 67 -0.32 14.41 6.62
C GLY A 67 0.34 13.04 6.74
N ASP A 68 0.15 12.14 5.77
CA ASP A 68 0.89 10.88 5.70
C ASP A 68 2.40 11.12 5.59
N ALA A 69 3.18 10.43 6.42
CA ALA A 69 4.63 10.51 6.38
C ALA A 69 5.19 9.34 5.56
N PHE A 70 5.52 9.60 4.30
CA PHE A 70 6.23 8.63 3.46
C PHE A 70 7.74 8.85 3.55
N GLU A 71 8.46 7.81 3.94
CA GLU A 71 9.90 7.81 4.08
C GLU A 71 10.56 6.88 3.07
N ARG A 72 11.65 7.34 2.47
CA ARG A 72 12.46 6.52 1.57
C ARG A 72 13.70 6.04 2.33
N LEU A 73 13.79 4.73 2.55
CA LEU A 73 14.86 4.05 3.25
C LEU A 73 15.77 3.32 2.26
N ASP A 74 17.08 3.32 2.52
CA ASP A 74 18.11 2.57 1.78
C ASP A 74 18.08 2.71 0.24
N GLY A 75 17.48 3.79 -0.27
CA GLY A 75 17.32 4.07 -1.70
C GLY A 75 16.21 3.26 -2.40
N SER A 76 15.94 2.02 -1.98
CA SER A 76 14.97 1.13 -2.66
C SER A 76 13.76 0.76 -1.81
N THR A 77 13.59 1.31 -0.62
CA THR A 77 12.45 1.00 0.26
C THR A 77 11.63 2.25 0.51
N LEU A 78 10.31 2.14 0.40
CA LEU A 78 9.36 3.18 0.76
C LEU A 78 8.53 2.70 1.94
N SER A 79 8.55 3.41 3.06
CA SER A 79 7.78 3.10 4.27
C SER A 79 6.82 4.22 4.64
N TRP A 80 5.72 3.87 5.32
CA TRP A 80 4.80 4.81 5.94
C TRP A 80 4.08 4.13 7.10
N ALA A 81 3.66 4.94 8.08
CA ALA A 81 2.78 4.52 9.15
C ALA A 81 1.32 4.83 8.78
N GLU A 82 0.43 3.88 9.05
CA GLU A 82 -1.02 4.04 8.99
C GLU A 82 -1.47 4.75 10.28
N PRO A 83 -1.96 5.99 10.20
CA PRO A 83 -2.18 6.84 11.38
C PRO A 83 -3.29 6.35 12.34
N GLU A 84 -4.28 5.60 11.87
CA GLU A 84 -5.40 5.12 12.68
C GLU A 84 -5.04 3.86 13.49
N SER A 85 -4.41 2.88 12.84
CA SER A 85 -4.04 1.60 13.46
C SER A 85 -2.65 1.64 14.11
N GLY A 86 -1.78 2.54 13.67
CA GLY A 86 -0.35 2.56 14.00
C GLY A 86 0.45 1.44 13.33
N ASP A 87 -0.15 0.73 12.36
CA ASP A 87 0.54 -0.26 11.55
C ASP A 87 1.54 0.44 10.64
N GLU A 88 2.72 -0.14 10.47
CA GLU A 88 3.69 0.35 9.50
C GLU A 88 3.76 -0.57 8.29
N PHE A 89 3.81 0.04 7.10
CA PHE A 89 3.94 -0.66 5.84
C PHE A 89 5.23 -0.25 5.16
N ALA A 90 5.84 -1.18 4.42
CA ALA A 90 6.96 -0.87 3.57
C ALA A 90 6.89 -1.61 2.23
N LEU A 91 7.32 -0.93 1.16
CA LEU A 91 7.48 -1.48 -0.18
C LEU A 91 8.97 -1.54 -0.50
N CYS A 92 9.50 -2.75 -0.65
CA CYS A 92 10.86 -2.96 -1.12
C CYS A 92 10.85 -3.14 -2.63
N PHE A 93 11.41 -2.17 -3.35
CA PHE A 93 11.56 -2.18 -4.80
C PHE A 93 12.82 -2.95 -5.21
N LEU A 94 12.83 -3.47 -6.44
CA LEU A 94 14.03 -4.12 -6.99
C LEU A 94 15.20 -3.15 -7.21
N ASP A 95 14.89 -1.89 -7.48
CA ASP A 95 15.89 -0.87 -7.79
C ASP A 95 15.49 0.52 -7.31
N ASP A 96 16.51 1.37 -7.16
CA ASP A 96 16.39 2.76 -6.72
C ASP A 96 15.49 3.60 -7.66
N ALA A 97 15.56 3.37 -8.97
CA ALA A 97 14.83 4.18 -9.95
C ALA A 97 13.31 3.92 -9.86
N ALA A 98 12.91 2.67 -9.66
CA ALA A 98 11.52 2.28 -9.42
C ALA A 98 10.96 2.93 -8.14
N CYS A 99 11.74 2.89 -7.05
CA CYS A 99 11.38 3.54 -5.79
C CYS A 99 11.25 5.06 -5.98
N ALA A 100 12.22 5.71 -6.65
CA ALA A 100 12.20 7.14 -6.94
C ALA A 100 10.99 7.54 -7.81
N ALA A 101 10.61 6.71 -8.78
CA ALA A 101 9.44 6.96 -9.63
C ALA A 101 8.14 6.94 -8.82
N VAL A 102 7.97 5.95 -7.93
CA VAL A 102 6.80 5.89 -7.03
C VAL A 102 6.79 7.06 -6.05
N CYS A 103 7.92 7.37 -5.40
CA CYS A 103 8.04 8.53 -4.51
C CYS A 103 7.71 9.85 -5.23
N GLY A 104 8.21 10.02 -6.46
CA GLY A 104 7.92 11.17 -7.30
C GLY A 104 6.45 11.29 -7.68
N ALA A 105 5.75 10.16 -7.81
CA ALA A 105 4.30 10.15 -8.03
C ALA A 105 3.51 10.51 -6.76
N ILE A 106 4.00 10.19 -5.56
CA ILE A 106 3.36 10.54 -4.28
C ILE A 106 3.52 12.03 -3.95
N ALA A 107 4.69 12.61 -4.25
CA ALA A 107 5.07 13.99 -3.88
C ALA A 107 4.06 15.12 -4.21
N PRO A 108 3.28 15.08 -5.32
CA PRO A 108 2.29 16.12 -5.63
C PRO A 108 1.12 16.16 -4.64
N VAL A 109 0.73 15.02 -4.07
CA VAL A 109 -0.39 14.92 -3.11
C VAL A 109 0.00 15.57 -1.79
N MET A 110 1.22 15.29 -1.33
CA MET A 110 1.81 15.85 -0.11
C MET A 110 1.97 17.37 -0.13
N ARG A 111 2.01 17.98 -1.32
CA ARG A 111 2.14 19.44 -1.49
C ARG A 111 0.80 20.15 -1.65
N SER A 112 -0.31 19.41 -1.74
CA SER A 112 -1.64 19.99 -1.85
C SER A 112 -2.23 20.17 -0.45
N PRO A 113 -2.69 21.38 -0.09
CA PRO A 113 -3.32 21.59 1.22
C PRO A 113 -4.55 20.69 1.32
N ALA A 114 -4.71 20.06 2.49
CA ALA A 114 -5.84 19.19 2.77
C ALA A 114 -7.15 19.94 2.53
N VAL A 115 -8.01 19.40 1.67
CA VAL A 115 -9.41 19.81 1.65
C VAL A 115 -10.11 19.05 2.76
N ASP A 116 -10.40 19.75 3.86
CA ASP A 116 -11.17 19.26 5.01
C ASP A 116 -12.45 18.53 4.52
N GLY A 117 -12.64 17.27 4.95
CA GLY A 117 -13.90 16.53 4.80
C GLY A 117 -13.89 15.24 3.97
N VAL A 118 -12.75 14.79 3.42
CA VAL A 118 -12.69 13.53 2.65
C VAL A 118 -12.54 12.29 3.55
N ALA A 119 -11.86 12.42 4.69
CA ALA A 119 -11.65 11.32 5.64
C ALA A 119 -12.97 10.72 6.16
N ASP A 120 -13.97 11.57 6.45
CA ASP A 120 -15.29 11.16 6.95
C ASP A 120 -16.13 10.39 5.90
N ILE A 121 -15.89 10.64 4.60
CA ILE A 121 -16.63 10.01 3.50
C ILE A 121 -16.04 8.63 3.17
N LEU A 122 -14.76 8.40 3.46
CA LEU A 122 -14.06 7.15 3.14
C LEU A 122 -14.22 6.07 4.22
N ALA A 123 -14.55 6.45 5.45
CA ALA A 123 -14.87 5.51 6.54
C ALA A 123 -16.07 4.59 6.26
N GLY A 124 -16.90 4.90 5.24
CA GLY A 124 -18.15 4.18 4.94
C GLY A 124 -18.11 3.15 3.80
N LEU A 125 -16.96 2.88 3.18
CA LEU A 125 -16.87 2.11 1.92
C LEU A 125 -15.83 0.97 1.96
N CYS A 126 -16.00 0.04 2.90
CA CYS A 126 -15.27 -1.23 2.91
C CYS A 126 -16.26 -2.39 2.85
N VAL A 127 -16.34 -3.10 1.71
CA VAL A 127 -16.46 -4.58 1.60
C VAL A 127 -16.31 -4.98 0.12
N ALA A 128 -15.38 -5.90 -0.15
CA ALA A 128 -15.63 -7.00 -1.10
C ALA A 128 -14.85 -8.25 -0.62
N LYS A 129 -15.60 -9.34 -0.46
CA LYS A 129 -15.22 -10.62 0.14
C LYS A 129 -14.72 -11.63 -0.91
N GLU A 130 -13.99 -12.65 -0.43
CA GLU A 130 -13.83 -14.04 -0.98
C GLU A 130 -12.74 -14.27 -2.07
N GLU A 131 -11.90 -15.33 -2.12
CA GLU A 131 -11.79 -16.70 -1.55
C GLU A 131 -10.31 -17.11 -1.32
N PRO A 132 -9.99 -18.16 -0.52
CA PRO A 132 -8.62 -18.59 -0.21
C PRO A 132 -8.05 -19.61 -1.22
N GLY A 133 -6.81 -19.40 -1.67
CA GLY A 133 -6.10 -20.42 -2.45
C GLY A 133 -4.84 -19.93 -3.14
N GLY A 134 -3.73 -19.94 -2.42
CA GLY A 134 -2.38 -19.72 -2.96
C GLY A 134 -1.46 -19.17 -1.88
N ALA A 135 -0.15 -19.34 -2.02
CA ALA A 135 0.85 -18.56 -1.27
C ALA A 135 0.76 -17.09 -1.72
N ASP A 136 -0.35 -16.46 -1.37
CA ASP A 136 -0.99 -15.35 -2.06
C ASP A 136 -0.98 -14.15 -1.11
N ILE A 137 -0.38 -13.05 -1.54
CA ILE A 137 -0.40 -11.79 -0.82
C ILE A 137 -1.85 -11.38 -0.43
N ALA A 138 -2.85 -11.78 -1.23
CA ALA A 138 -4.25 -11.58 -0.87
C ALA A 138 -4.67 -12.42 0.36
N ALA A 139 -4.14 -13.62 0.54
CA ALA A 139 -4.40 -14.44 1.73
C ALA A 139 -3.64 -13.93 2.96
N ALA A 140 -2.44 -13.37 2.79
CA ALA A 140 -1.70 -12.70 3.86
C ALA A 140 -2.42 -11.43 4.32
N LEU A 141 -2.88 -10.60 3.37
CA LEU A 141 -3.67 -9.39 3.65
C LEU A 141 -5.07 -9.72 4.21
N ALA A 142 -5.71 -10.79 3.73
CA ALA A 142 -6.98 -11.25 4.30
C ALA A 142 -6.84 -11.70 5.77
N GLN A 143 -5.70 -12.29 6.14
CA GLN A 143 -5.41 -12.61 7.55
C GLN A 143 -5.10 -11.39 8.40
N LEU A 144 -4.69 -10.28 7.79
CA LEU A 144 -4.49 -9.01 8.50
C LEU A 144 -5.80 -8.29 8.79
N SER A 145 -6.90 -8.61 8.07
CA SER A 145 -8.27 -8.14 8.31
C SER A 145 -8.35 -6.88 9.19
N ILE A 146 -7.79 -5.79 8.67
CA ILE A 146 -8.16 -4.44 9.07
C ILE A 146 -9.57 -4.25 8.50
N GLY A 147 -10.53 -4.65 9.31
CA GLY A 147 -11.92 -4.81 8.93
C GLY A 147 -12.63 -5.57 10.03
N ARG A 148 -12.99 -4.86 11.12
CA ARG A 148 -13.98 -5.41 12.05
C ARG A 148 -15.37 -5.42 11.39
N PRO A 149 -16.27 -6.31 11.85
CA PRO A 149 -17.69 -6.31 11.47
C PRO A 149 -18.41 -4.99 11.81
#